data_AF-A0A2E2WE02-F1
#
_entry.id   AF-A0A2E2WE02-F1
#
_cell.length_a   1.000
_cell.length_b   1.000
_cell.length_c   1.000
_cell.angle_alpha   90.00
_cell.angle_beta   90.00
_cell.angle_gamma   90.00
#
_symmetry.space_group_name_H-M   'P 1'
#
loop_
_entity.id
_entity.type
_entity.pdbx_description
1 polymer ?
#
loop_
_entity_poly.entity_id
_entity_poly.type
_entity_poly.pdbx_seq_one_letter_code
_entity_poly.pdbx_strand_id
1 'polypeptide(L)'
;IRERPELVRKLVRATLRGLKVVMDDPAAASVEYVKAIPQHKGKEKAMEHTFRLYNKYVYPGQKVLGAMDPERLAALQKFYVEQGILRRSLPLSDLYTNEFVE
;
A
#
# COMPACT_ATOMS: atom_id res chain seq x y z
N ILE A 1 -8.29 14.20 -7.50
CA ILE A 1 -7.42 13.86 -8.65
C ILE A 1 -7.53 14.85 -9.81
N ARG A 2 -8.75 15.30 -10.17
CA ARG A 2 -8.98 16.23 -11.30
C ARG A 2 -8.38 17.63 -11.14
N GLU A 3 -8.43 18.20 -9.93
CA GLU A 3 -8.03 19.61 -9.71
C GLU A 3 -6.52 19.81 -9.62
N ARG A 4 -5.79 18.83 -9.09
CA ARG A 4 -4.33 18.91 -8.86
C ARG A 4 -3.63 17.57 -9.15
N PRO A 5 -3.71 17.03 -10.39
CA PRO A 5 -3.17 15.71 -10.73
C PRO A 5 -1.66 15.60 -10.49
N GLU A 6 -0.90 16.67 -10.80
CA GLU A 6 0.55 16.68 -10.58
C GLU A 6 0.96 16.64 -9.11
N LEU A 7 0.16 17.24 -8.23
CA LEU A 7 0.41 17.14 -6.79
C LEU A 7 0.21 15.71 -6.30
N VAL A 8 -0.87 15.05 -6.76
CA VAL A 8 -1.16 13.65 -6.44
C VAL A 8 -0.05 12.75 -6.97
N ARG A 9 0.39 12.93 -8.22
CA ARG A 9 1.50 12.16 -8.81
C ARG A 9 2.79 12.27 -7.98
N LYS A 10 3.14 13.48 -7.53
CA LYS A 10 4.31 13.70 -6.68
C LYS A 10 4.18 13.03 -5.31
N LEU A 11 3.00 13.14 -4.69
CA LEU A 11 2.72 12.52 -3.40
C LEU A 11 2.83 10.99 -3.49
N VAL A 12 2.12 10.37 -4.45
CA VAL A 12 2.14 8.92 -4.66
C VAL A 12 3.58 8.43 -4.90
N ARG A 13 4.34 9.10 -5.77
CA ARG A 13 5.74 8.75 -6.04
C ARG A 13 6.61 8.84 -4.79
N ALA A 14 6.46 9.89 -3.98
CA ALA A 14 7.22 10.06 -2.74
C ALA A 14 6.88 8.95 -1.72
N THR A 15 5.59 8.62 -1.57
CA THR A 15 5.14 7.54 -0.69
C THR A 15 5.71 6.19 -1.12
N LEU A 16 5.67 5.86 -2.41
CA LEU A 16 6.21 4.59 -2.93
C LEU A 16 7.74 4.51 -2.80
N ARG A 17 8.44 5.64 -2.91
CA ARG A 17 9.88 5.71 -2.58
C ARG A 17 10.13 5.38 -1.11
N GLY A 18 9.31 5.93 -0.20
CA GLY A 18 9.38 5.60 1.22
C GLY A 18 9.15 4.11 1.47
N LEU A 19 8.11 3.53 0.86
CA LEU A 19 7.86 2.09 0.94
C LEU A 19 9.04 1.27 0.43
N LYS A 20 9.63 1.65 -0.72
CA LYS A 20 10.80 0.96 -1.28
C LYS A 20 12.00 0.99 -0.32
N VAL A 21 12.25 2.12 0.35
CA VAL A 21 13.30 2.22 1.38
C VAL A 21 13.03 1.25 2.55
N VAL A 22 11.78 1.16 3.02
CA VAL A 22 11.40 0.20 4.07
C VAL A 22 11.59 -1.24 3.59
N MET A 23 11.25 -1.52 2.34
CA MET A 23 11.41 -2.86 1.75
C MET A 23 12.88 -3.27 1.63
N ASP A 24 13.75 -2.33 1.21
CA ASP A 24 15.17 -2.57 0.94
C ASP A 24 15.99 -2.68 2.23
N ASP A 25 15.69 -1.86 3.24
CA ASP A 25 16.34 -1.93 4.56
C ASP A 25 15.33 -1.83 5.72
N PRO A 26 14.66 -2.96 6.06
CA PRO A 26 13.73 -3.02 7.18
C PRO A 26 14.37 -2.67 8.53
N ALA A 27 15.68 -2.90 8.68
CA ALA A 27 16.38 -2.66 9.95
C ALA A 27 16.57 -1.17 10.17
N ALA A 28 17.14 -0.44 9.20
CA ALA A 28 17.27 1.01 9.29
C ALA A 28 15.91 1.70 9.36
N ALA A 29 14.93 1.25 8.55
CA ALA A 29 13.58 1.79 8.56
C ALA A 29 12.88 1.64 9.93
N SER A 30 13.12 0.54 10.64
CA SER A 30 12.52 0.32 11.97
C SER A 30 12.97 1.37 13.00
N VAL A 31 14.22 1.82 12.92
CA VAL A 31 14.78 2.84 13.80
C VAL A 31 14.15 4.20 13.50
N GLU A 32 14.06 4.58 12.23
CA GLU A 32 13.42 5.85 11.82
C GLU A 32 11.92 5.86 12.16
N TYR A 33 11.24 4.73 11.97
CA TYR A 33 9.83 4.59 12.33
C TYR A 33 9.60 4.81 13.83
N VAL A 34 10.43 4.22 14.70
CA VAL A 34 10.31 4.39 16.16
C VAL A 34 10.61 5.82 16.60
N LYS A 35 11.52 6.54 15.92
CA LYS A 35 11.72 7.98 16.15
C LYS A 35 10.48 8.80 15.84
N ALA A 36 9.79 8.49 14.73
CA ALA A 36 8.57 9.16 14.33
C ALA A 36 7.35 8.78 15.18
N ILE A 37 7.37 7.59 15.82
CA ILE A 37 6.26 7.03 16.60
C ILE A 37 6.76 6.68 18.02
N PRO A 38 6.89 7.68 18.94
CA PRO A 38 7.55 7.50 20.23
C PRO A 38 6.96 6.42 21.13
N GLN A 39 5.68 6.08 20.96
CA GLN A 39 4.99 4.96 21.63
C GLN A 39 5.60 3.58 21.32
N HIS A 40 6.45 3.48 20.30
CA HIS A 40 7.18 2.27 19.92
C HIS A 40 8.64 2.28 20.35
N LYS A 41 9.07 3.23 21.19
CA LYS A 41 10.44 3.27 21.73
C LYS A 41 10.83 1.92 22.34
N GLY A 42 11.99 1.39 21.95
CA GLY A 42 12.49 0.09 22.40
C GLY A 42 11.87 -1.12 21.68
N LYS A 43 11.03 -0.91 20.68
CA LYS A 43 10.39 -1.96 19.87
C LYS A 43 10.96 -2.05 18.46
N GLU A 44 12.14 -1.51 18.19
CA GLU A 44 12.78 -1.44 16.88
C GLU A 44 12.87 -2.84 16.25
N LYS A 45 13.30 -3.86 17.03
CA LYS A 45 13.38 -5.24 16.55
C LYS A 45 12.03 -5.86 16.22
N ALA A 46 10.98 -5.52 16.97
CA ALA A 46 9.62 -5.97 16.64
C ALA A 46 9.13 -5.31 15.34
N MET A 47 9.40 -4.02 15.14
CA MET A 47 9.03 -3.30 13.92
C MET A 47 9.81 -3.80 12.69
N GLU A 48 11.12 -4.05 12.83
CA GLU A 48 11.93 -4.70 11.79
C GLU A 48 11.31 -6.05 11.39
N HIS A 49 10.95 -6.88 12.37
CA HIS A 49 10.32 -8.17 12.10
C HIS A 49 8.99 -8.01 11.36
N THR A 50 8.14 -7.07 11.78
CA THR A 50 6.88 -6.76 11.10
C THR A 50 7.11 -6.32 9.65
N PHE A 51 8.05 -5.42 9.38
CA PHE A 51 8.37 -4.99 8.01
C PHE A 51 8.83 -6.13 7.13
N ARG A 52 9.67 -7.04 7.65
CA ARG A 52 10.07 -8.26 6.93
C ARG A 52 8.88 -9.16 6.60
N LEU A 53 7.90 -9.28 7.48
CA LEU A 53 6.67 -10.03 7.21
C LEU A 53 5.84 -9.39 6.08
N TYR A 54 5.71 -8.06 6.07
CA TYR A 54 5.04 -7.35 4.97
C TYR A 54 5.74 -7.56 3.62
N ASN A 55 7.07 -7.48 3.58
CA ASN A 55 7.84 -7.76 2.36
C ASN A 55 7.58 -9.18 1.83
N LYS A 56 7.48 -10.16 2.74
CA LYS A 56 7.29 -11.56 2.39
C LYS A 56 5.88 -11.90 1.96
N TYR A 57 4.87 -11.35 2.63
CA TYR A 57 3.48 -11.82 2.52
C TYR A 57 2.52 -10.85 1.86
N VAL A 58 2.84 -9.55 1.82
CA VAL A 58 1.91 -8.52 1.34
C VAL A 58 2.38 -7.88 0.04
N TYR A 59 3.67 -7.53 -0.04
CA TYR A 59 4.24 -6.83 -1.20
C TYR A 59 5.13 -7.67 -2.15
N PRO A 60 5.20 -9.02 -2.10
CA PRO A 60 6.07 -9.75 -3.03
C PRO A 60 5.53 -9.69 -4.47
N GLY A 61 6.43 -9.66 -5.46
CA GLY A 61 6.10 -9.92 -6.87
C GLY A 61 5.35 -8.82 -7.62
N GLN A 62 5.20 -7.62 -7.04
CA GLN A 62 4.60 -6.49 -7.76
C GLN A 62 5.51 -6.04 -8.91
N LYS A 63 5.01 -6.09 -10.15
CA LYS A 63 5.71 -5.55 -11.33
C LYS A 63 5.92 -4.04 -11.23
N VAL A 64 4.88 -3.33 -10.77
CA VAL A 64 4.89 -1.91 -10.47
C VAL A 64 4.48 -1.76 -9.01
N LEU A 65 5.40 -1.30 -8.16
CA LEU A 65 5.14 -1.13 -6.74
C LEU A 65 3.95 -0.17 -6.53
N GLY A 66 2.95 -0.61 -5.78
CA GLY A 66 1.75 0.18 -5.50
C GLY A 66 0.65 0.11 -6.56
N ALA A 67 0.86 -0.61 -7.67
CA ALA A 67 -0.22 -0.85 -8.63
C ALA A 67 -1.29 -1.78 -8.05
N MET A 68 -2.54 -1.39 -8.26
CA MET A 68 -3.70 -2.18 -7.90
C MET A 68 -3.98 -3.22 -8.99
N ASP A 69 -4.37 -4.42 -8.57
CA ASP A 69 -4.73 -5.52 -9.46
C ASP A 69 -6.25 -5.49 -9.76
N PRO A 70 -6.67 -5.16 -11.01
CA PRO A 70 -8.08 -5.09 -11.40
C PRO A 70 -8.81 -6.42 -11.20
N GLU A 71 -8.17 -7.55 -11.50
CA GLU A 71 -8.81 -8.86 -11.44
C GLU A 71 -9.09 -9.25 -9.98
N ARG A 72 -8.11 -9.01 -9.10
CA ARG A 72 -8.27 -9.23 -7.67
C ARG A 72 -9.36 -8.35 -7.07
N LEU A 73 -9.43 -7.07 -7.46
CA LEU A 73 -10.46 -6.15 -6.99
C LEU A 73 -11.86 -6.53 -7.50
N ALA A 74 -11.98 -6.96 -8.76
CA ALA A 74 -13.23 -7.46 -9.33
C ALA A 74 -13.73 -8.69 -8.56
N ALA A 75 -12.85 -9.65 -8.31
CA ALA A 75 -13.17 -10.86 -7.56
C ALA A 75 -13.60 -10.54 -6.13
N LEU A 76 -12.91 -9.63 -5.44
CA LEU A 76 -13.26 -9.21 -4.08
C LEU A 76 -14.65 -8.58 -4.01
N GLN A 77 -14.94 -7.65 -4.92
CA GLN A 77 -16.24 -6.99 -4.97
C GLN A 77 -17.36 -8.00 -5.26
N LYS A 78 -17.16 -8.90 -6.23
CA LYS A 78 -18.12 -9.96 -6.54
C LYS A 78 -18.42 -10.80 -5.30
N PHE A 79 -17.38 -11.27 -4.62
CA PHE A 79 -17.52 -12.03 -3.38
C PHE A 79 -18.34 -11.26 -2.33
N TYR A 80 -18.06 -9.97 -2.11
CA TYR A 80 -18.81 -9.16 -1.13
C TYR A 80 -20.28 -8.97 -1.47
N VAL A 81 -20.64 -8.88 -2.76
CA VAL A 81 -22.04 -8.84 -3.19
C VAL A 81 -22.71 -10.19 -2.95
N GLU A 82 -22.05 -11.29 -3.32
CA GLU A 82 -22.58 -12.65 -3.12
C GLU A 82 -22.80 -12.98 -1.63
N GLN A 83 -21.95 -12.47 -0.75
CA GLN A 83 -22.09 -12.64 0.70
C GLN A 83 -23.08 -11.64 1.34
N GLY A 84 -23.73 -10.77 0.56
CA GLY A 84 -24.66 -9.76 1.07
C GLY A 84 -24.00 -8.64 1.91
N ILE A 85 -22.66 -8.55 1.92
CA ILE A 85 -21.90 -7.47 2.57
C ILE A 85 -22.13 -6.15 1.81
N LEU A 86 -22.13 -6.23 0.48
CA LEU A 86 -22.45 -5.12 -0.40
C LEU A 86 -23.80 -5.34 -1.09
N ARG A 87 -24.58 -4.27 -1.24
CA ARG A 87 -25.88 -4.33 -1.92
C ARG A 87 -25.76 -4.55 -3.43
N ARG A 88 -24.69 -4.03 -4.04
CA ARG A 88 -24.42 -4.13 -5.49
C ARG A 88 -22.96 -3.81 -5.77
N SER A 89 -22.49 -4.17 -6.96
CA SER A 89 -21.21 -3.72 -7.49
C SER A 89 -21.27 -2.30 -8.05
N LEU A 90 -20.10 -1.66 -8.10
CA LEU A 90 -19.83 -0.40 -8.80
C LEU A 90 -18.73 -0.63 -9.86
N PRO A 91 -18.68 0.20 -10.92
CA PRO A 91 -17.58 0.18 -11.87
C PRO A 91 -16.24 0.38 -11.16
N LEU A 92 -15.26 -0.49 -11.41
CA LEU A 92 -13.97 -0.41 -10.73
C LEU A 92 -13.20 0.89 -11.02
N SER A 93 -13.38 1.45 -12.21
CA SER A 93 -12.81 2.75 -12.62
C SER A 93 -13.29 3.92 -11.76
N ASP A 94 -14.44 3.78 -11.09
CA ASP A 94 -14.97 4.80 -10.20
C ASP A 94 -14.35 4.69 -8.80
N LEU A 95 -13.74 3.54 -8.48
CA LEU A 95 -13.23 3.19 -7.15
C LEU A 95 -11.72 3.36 -7.02
N TYR A 96 -10.96 3.17 -8.10
CA TYR A 96 -9.52 3.33 -8.09
C TYR A 96 -8.96 3.68 -9.47
N THR A 97 -7.70 4.13 -9.50
CA THR A 97 -6.92 4.36 -10.72
C THR A 97 -5.44 4.06 -10.46
N ASN A 98 -4.75 3.53 -11.48
CA ASN A 98 -3.29 3.34 -11.46
C ASN A 98 -2.54 4.51 -12.15
N GLU A 99 -3.23 5.55 -12.62
CA GLU A 99 -2.63 6.65 -13.42
C GLU A 99 -1.48 7.42 -12.74
N PHE A 100 -1.34 7.27 -11.42
CA PHE A 100 -0.33 7.94 -10.60
C PHE A 100 0.85 7.04 -10.21
N VAL A 101 0.76 5.74 -10.49
CA VAL A 101 1.85 4.76 -10.28
C VAL A 101 2.45 4.26 -11.60
N GLU A 102 1.69 4.38 -12.69
CA GLU A 102 2.13 4.16 -14.08
C GLU A 102 2.82 5.39 -14.69
#